data_AF-A0A0A1DRD9-F1
#
_entry.id   AF-A0A0A1DRD9-F1
#
_cell.length_a   1.000
_cell.length_b   1.000
_cell.length_c   1.000
_cell.angle_alpha   90.00
_cell.angle_beta   90.00
_cell.angle_gamma   90.00
#
_symmetry.space_group_name_H-M   'P 1'
#
loop_
_entity.id
_entity.type
_entity.pdbx_description
1 polymer ?
#
loop_
_entity_poly.entity_id
_entity_poly.type
_entity_poly.pdbx_seq_one_letter_code
_entity_poly.pdbx_strand_id
1 'polypeptide(L)'
;MGPVSTRYAVIGDVGGHAGALRAELARLGVPDEGRGPIPDGLVVVQVGDLVHRGPESEEVVRQVDGYLRRQPGRWVQLIGNHEAQYVRPATFQWPTPLDPAAADRVRAWWREGLMVPAAVLAPDVLVTHAGVTAPFWRAVLGAPRTADEIAEALAALARADDPALFRAGAMLQGREPDPRAGPLWAAAASELVPSWAGTPLPVDQVHGHSSAYDWGSGSWRLAPELVPHAHLDADARHVTIELAGGRIVGVDPDHGATAHPHWRAWERTAPGPDTG
;
A
#
# COMPACT_ATOMS: atom_id res chain seq x y z
N MET A 1 -23.58 25.99 -1.40
CA MET A 1 -22.34 25.36 -0.89
C MET A 1 -21.60 24.79 -2.08
N GLY A 2 -20.31 25.11 -2.25
CA GLY A 2 -19.50 24.50 -3.31
C GLY A 2 -19.30 23.00 -3.07
N PRO A 3 -18.89 22.22 -4.08
CA PRO A 3 -18.64 20.79 -3.90
C PRO A 3 -17.60 20.60 -2.79
N VAL A 4 -17.93 19.76 -1.81
CA VAL A 4 -17.00 19.39 -0.74
C VAL A 4 -15.91 18.55 -1.40
N SER A 5 -14.66 19.02 -1.44
CA SER A 5 -13.56 18.22 -1.94
C SER A 5 -13.15 17.18 -0.90
N THR A 6 -12.82 15.97 -1.35
CA THR A 6 -12.22 14.94 -0.50
C THR A 6 -10.71 14.94 -0.72
N ARG A 7 -9.96 15.06 0.38
CA ARG A 7 -8.51 14.86 0.40
C ARG A 7 -8.23 13.42 0.77
N TYR A 8 -7.48 12.74 -0.06
CA TYR A 8 -6.96 11.42 0.19
C TYR A 8 -5.50 11.50 0.62
N ALA A 9 -5.11 10.69 1.60
CA ALA A 9 -3.73 10.52 2.02
C ALA A 9 -3.38 9.03 1.99
N VAL A 10 -2.43 8.64 1.13
CA VAL A 10 -1.94 7.26 1.01
C VAL A 10 -0.69 7.11 1.86
N ILE A 11 -0.77 6.29 2.90
CA ILE A 11 0.32 6.01 3.85
C ILE A 11 0.95 4.66 3.48
N GLY A 12 2.27 4.67 3.29
CA GLY A 12 3.09 3.47 3.03
C GLY A 12 3.22 2.51 4.21
N ASP A 13 4.25 1.68 4.14
CA ASP A 13 4.64 0.75 5.21
C ASP A 13 4.90 1.50 6.53
N VAL A 14 4.10 1.20 7.55
CA VAL A 14 4.28 1.75 8.91
C VAL A 14 5.21 0.85 9.72
N GLY A 15 5.10 -0.46 9.50
CA GLY A 15 5.97 -1.46 10.08
C GLY A 15 6.08 -1.38 11.60
N GLY A 16 5.01 -1.12 12.35
CA GLY A 16 5.02 -1.13 13.82
C GLY A 16 5.59 0.12 14.48
N HIS A 17 5.70 1.24 13.77
CA HIS A 17 6.15 2.52 14.32
C HIS A 17 4.98 3.46 14.65
N ALA A 18 4.35 3.26 15.82
CA ALA A 18 3.15 4.01 16.21
C ALA A 18 3.41 5.51 16.34
N GLY A 19 4.59 5.90 16.86
CA GLY A 19 5.01 7.30 16.91
C GLY A 19 5.05 7.96 15.53
N ALA A 20 5.61 7.27 14.53
CA ALA A 20 5.70 7.77 13.15
C ALA A 20 4.32 7.92 12.51
N LEU A 21 3.46 6.91 12.63
CA LEU A 21 2.09 6.98 12.13
C LEU A 21 1.32 8.16 12.75
N ARG A 22 1.42 8.36 14.06
CA ARG A 22 0.76 9.46 14.75
C ARG A 22 1.28 10.83 14.34
N ALA A 23 2.59 10.98 14.18
CA ALA A 23 3.18 12.22 13.70
C ALA A 23 2.64 12.59 12.31
N GLU A 24 2.53 11.62 11.41
CA GLU A 24 1.98 11.85 10.08
C GLU A 24 0.47 12.15 10.12
N LEU A 25 -0.30 11.43 10.93
CA LEU A 25 -1.72 11.73 11.13
C LEU A 25 -1.94 13.14 11.72
N ALA A 26 -1.10 13.56 12.66
CA ALA A 26 -1.12 14.91 13.22
C ALA A 26 -0.83 15.97 12.14
N ARG A 27 0.16 15.73 11.27
CA ARG A 27 0.46 16.60 10.12
C ARG A 27 -0.73 16.69 9.16
N LEU A 28 -1.45 15.60 8.96
CA LEU A 28 -2.68 15.54 8.17
C LEU A 28 -3.88 16.20 8.88
N GLY A 29 -3.72 16.69 10.12
CA GLY A 29 -4.76 17.42 10.86
C GLY A 29 -5.64 16.55 11.74
N VAL A 30 -5.25 15.29 12.02
CA VAL A 30 -5.88 14.47 13.06
C VAL A 30 -5.48 15.06 14.43
N PRO A 31 -6.44 15.42 15.31
CA PRO A 31 -6.15 16.05 16.58
C PRO A 31 -5.52 15.06 17.59
N ASP A 32 -5.21 15.56 18.78
CA ASP A 32 -4.62 14.79 19.88
C ASP A 32 -3.34 14.06 19.45
N GLU A 33 -2.44 14.79 18.77
CA GLU A 33 -1.18 14.26 18.25
C GLU A 33 -1.39 13.02 17.37
N GLY A 34 -2.41 13.05 16.50
CA GLY A 34 -2.71 11.96 15.57
C GLY A 34 -3.50 10.80 16.18
N ARG A 35 -4.03 10.93 17.40
CA ARG A 35 -4.83 9.90 18.10
C ARG A 35 -6.33 10.13 18.00
N GLY A 36 -6.75 11.35 17.68
CA GLY A 36 -8.15 11.76 17.63
C GLY A 36 -8.87 11.29 16.36
N PRO A 37 -10.10 11.76 16.12
CA PRO A 37 -10.86 11.40 14.93
C PRO A 37 -10.23 11.93 13.62
N ILE A 38 -10.44 11.22 12.52
CA ILE A 38 -10.02 11.64 11.18
C ILE A 38 -10.97 12.76 10.72
N PRO A 39 -10.46 13.92 10.26
CA PRO A 39 -11.31 15.02 9.79
C PRO A 39 -12.28 14.62 8.66
N ASP A 40 -13.46 15.26 8.61
CA ASP A 40 -14.51 14.93 7.63
C ASP A 40 -14.14 15.16 6.15
N GLY A 41 -13.07 15.88 5.86
CA GLY A 41 -12.54 16.06 4.51
C GLY A 41 -11.43 15.08 4.14
N LEU A 42 -11.02 14.20 5.05
CA LEU A 42 -9.86 13.32 4.90
C LEU A 42 -10.27 11.84 4.79
N VAL A 43 -9.72 11.14 3.81
CA VAL A 43 -9.71 9.68 3.74
C VAL A 43 -8.25 9.22 3.76
N VAL A 44 -7.92 8.36 4.72
CA VAL A 44 -6.59 7.73 4.80
C VAL A 44 -6.66 6.35 4.18
N VAL A 45 -5.73 6.04 3.27
CA VAL A 45 -5.54 4.71 2.70
C VAL A 45 -4.18 4.22 3.17
N GLN A 46 -4.14 3.19 4.01
CA GLN A 46 -2.88 2.59 4.44
C GLN A 46 -2.64 1.30 3.66
N VAL A 47 -1.46 1.19 3.03
CA VAL A 47 -1.22 0.22 1.97
C VAL A 47 -0.80 -1.19 2.44
N GLY A 48 -0.94 -1.53 3.72
CA GLY A 48 -0.45 -2.78 4.29
C GLY A 48 0.93 -2.65 4.92
N ASP A 49 1.45 -3.72 5.52
CA ASP A 49 2.66 -3.74 6.32
C ASP A 49 2.61 -2.73 7.48
N LEU A 50 1.55 -2.86 8.29
CA LEU A 50 1.39 -2.10 9.52
C LEU A 50 2.32 -2.58 10.64
N VAL A 51 2.85 -3.81 10.56
CA VAL A 51 3.43 -4.53 11.71
C VAL A 51 4.86 -5.02 11.45
N HIS A 52 5.45 -5.66 12.48
CA HIS A 52 6.69 -6.45 12.51
C HIS A 52 8.04 -5.71 12.58
N ARG A 53 8.26 -4.59 11.90
CA ARG A 53 9.62 -3.99 11.85
C ARG A 53 10.01 -3.24 13.14
N GLY A 54 9.09 -2.44 13.64
CA GLY A 54 9.20 -1.57 14.79
C GLY A 54 8.56 -2.18 16.04
N PRO A 55 8.82 -1.58 17.21
CA PRO A 55 8.50 -2.19 18.51
C PRO A 55 7.04 -2.04 18.95
N GLU A 56 6.21 -1.30 18.22
CA GLU A 56 4.85 -0.89 18.66
C GLU A 56 3.74 -1.46 17.76
N SER A 57 3.93 -2.65 17.19
CA SER A 57 2.98 -3.25 16.24
C SER A 57 1.56 -3.39 16.83
N GLU A 58 1.45 -3.82 18.08
CA GLU A 58 0.19 -4.00 18.81
C GLU A 58 -0.56 -2.66 18.95
N GLU A 59 0.18 -1.59 19.22
CA GLU A 59 -0.36 -0.25 19.41
C GLU A 59 -0.82 0.36 18.08
N VAL A 60 -0.07 0.13 16.99
CA VAL A 60 -0.52 0.47 15.63
C VAL A 60 -1.83 -0.25 15.32
N VAL A 61 -1.89 -1.57 15.53
CA VAL A 61 -3.10 -2.37 15.30
C VAL A 61 -4.28 -1.86 16.12
N ARG A 62 -4.07 -1.57 17.41
CA ARG A 62 -5.12 -1.02 18.29
C ARG A 62 -5.65 0.34 17.81
N GLN A 63 -4.77 1.21 17.35
CA GLN A 63 -5.14 2.52 16.83
C GLN A 63 -5.97 2.40 15.54
N VAL A 64 -5.48 1.60 14.58
CA VAL A 64 -6.16 1.37 13.29
C VAL A 64 -7.50 0.66 13.46
N ASP A 65 -7.60 -0.34 14.36
CA ASP A 65 -8.88 -0.99 14.70
C ASP A 65 -9.93 0.05 15.14
N GLY A 66 -9.49 1.06 15.89
CA GLY A 66 -10.32 2.16 16.30
C GLY A 66 -10.88 2.99 15.14
N TYR A 67 -10.08 3.24 14.11
CA TYR A 67 -10.53 3.95 12.91
C TYR A 67 -11.49 3.10 12.09
N LEU A 68 -11.11 1.85 11.80
CA LEU A 68 -11.93 0.91 11.03
C LEU A 68 -13.33 0.73 11.62
N ARG A 69 -13.44 0.64 12.96
CA ARG A 69 -14.72 0.36 13.62
C ARG A 69 -15.55 1.59 13.94
N ARG A 70 -14.92 2.76 14.21
CA ARG A 70 -15.66 3.97 14.65
C ARG A 70 -15.87 4.99 13.54
N GLN A 71 -15.06 4.96 12.47
CA GLN A 71 -15.10 5.93 11.38
C GLN A 71 -15.03 5.21 10.03
N PRO A 72 -16.01 4.33 9.73
CA PRO A 72 -16.06 3.62 8.46
C PRO A 72 -16.05 4.63 7.30
N GLY A 73 -15.25 4.35 6.27
CA GLY A 73 -15.07 5.24 5.11
C GLY A 73 -14.03 6.34 5.28
N ARG A 74 -13.47 6.55 6.48
CA ARG A 74 -12.36 7.50 6.72
C ARG A 74 -10.98 6.84 6.74
N TRP A 75 -10.95 5.53 6.99
CA TRP A 75 -9.74 4.71 6.90
C TRP A 75 -10.02 3.51 6.00
N VAL A 76 -9.16 3.30 5.01
CA VAL A 76 -9.13 2.10 4.18
C VAL A 76 -7.83 1.36 4.47
N GLN A 77 -7.95 0.14 4.99
CA GLN A 77 -6.83 -0.71 5.32
C GLN A 77 -6.58 -1.70 4.18
N LEU A 78 -5.41 -1.65 3.55
CA LEU A 78 -4.99 -2.70 2.62
C LEU A 78 -4.25 -3.83 3.34
N ILE A 79 -4.30 -5.03 2.78
CA ILE A 79 -3.49 -6.16 3.26
C ILE A 79 -2.07 -6.08 2.69
N GLY A 80 -1.05 -6.14 3.56
CA GLY A 80 0.34 -6.32 3.18
C GLY A 80 0.82 -7.76 3.30
N ASN A 81 2.04 -8.06 2.86
CA ASN A 81 2.61 -9.39 3.04
C ASN A 81 2.90 -9.70 4.51
N HIS A 82 3.08 -8.70 5.37
CA HIS A 82 3.23 -8.90 6.81
C HIS A 82 1.90 -9.30 7.48
N GLU A 83 0.78 -8.69 7.12
CA GLU A 83 -0.54 -9.12 7.62
C GLU A 83 -0.95 -10.48 7.03
N ALA A 84 -0.52 -10.79 5.79
CA ALA A 84 -0.81 -12.07 5.13
C ALA A 84 -0.36 -13.29 5.95
N GLN A 85 0.67 -13.16 6.77
CA GLN A 85 1.17 -14.22 7.67
C GLN A 85 0.14 -14.67 8.72
N TYR A 86 -0.85 -13.83 9.03
CA TYR A 86 -1.87 -14.11 10.05
C TYR A 86 -3.17 -14.66 9.47
N VAL A 87 -3.43 -14.38 8.19
CA VAL A 87 -4.68 -14.79 7.52
C VAL A 87 -4.51 -16.06 6.70
N ARG A 88 -3.27 -16.44 6.36
CA ARG A 88 -2.92 -17.67 5.63
C ARG A 88 -1.65 -18.31 6.23
N PRO A 89 -1.30 -19.55 5.85
CA PRO A 89 -0.04 -20.14 6.28
C PRO A 89 1.15 -19.22 5.97
N ALA A 90 1.97 -18.94 6.99
CA ALA A 90 3.09 -18.03 6.86
C ALA A 90 4.09 -18.52 5.81
N THR A 91 4.45 -17.64 4.88
CA THR A 91 5.41 -17.93 3.80
C THR A 91 6.86 -17.55 4.16
N PHE A 92 7.05 -16.83 5.27
CA PHE A 92 8.34 -16.50 5.85
C PHE A 92 8.23 -16.44 7.38
N GLN A 93 9.37 -16.48 8.06
CA GLN A 93 9.43 -16.35 9.51
C GLN A 93 9.77 -14.92 9.88
N TRP A 94 8.98 -14.31 10.75
CA TRP A 94 9.35 -13.07 11.42
C TRP A 94 9.75 -13.34 12.88
N PRO A 95 10.89 -12.83 13.38
CA PRO A 95 11.38 -13.17 14.72
C PRO A 95 10.44 -12.79 15.87
N THR A 96 9.71 -11.68 15.69
CA THR A 96 8.84 -11.12 16.72
C THR A 96 7.39 -11.13 16.22
N PRO A 97 6.63 -12.22 16.42
CA PRO A 97 5.23 -12.27 16.02
C PRO A 97 4.41 -11.27 16.85
N LEU A 98 3.26 -10.89 16.31
CA LEU A 98 2.24 -10.14 17.05
C LEU A 98 1.81 -10.93 18.28
N ASP A 99 1.44 -10.20 19.33
CA ASP A 99 0.69 -10.80 20.42
C ASP A 99 -0.62 -11.45 19.90
N PRO A 100 -1.18 -12.44 20.64
CA PRO A 100 -2.39 -13.14 20.18
C PRO A 100 -3.60 -12.22 19.94
N ALA A 101 -3.76 -11.16 20.73
CA ALA A 101 -4.92 -10.28 20.64
C ALA A 101 -4.83 -9.36 19.40
N ALA A 102 -3.65 -8.86 19.07
CA ALA A 102 -3.38 -8.11 17.86
C ALA A 102 -3.50 -9.01 16.63
N ALA A 103 -2.96 -10.23 16.67
CA ALA A 103 -3.13 -11.22 15.61
C ALA A 103 -4.61 -11.55 15.35
N ASP A 104 -5.41 -11.72 16.41
CA ASP A 104 -6.85 -11.94 16.30
C ASP A 104 -7.58 -10.76 15.67
N ARG A 105 -7.17 -9.51 15.95
CA ARG A 105 -7.72 -8.32 15.28
C ARG A 105 -7.41 -8.31 13.79
N VAL A 106 -6.16 -8.57 13.40
CA VAL A 106 -5.75 -8.64 11.98
C VAL A 106 -6.55 -9.72 11.25
N ARG A 107 -6.69 -10.91 11.86
CA ARG A 107 -7.55 -11.98 11.32
C ARG A 107 -9.00 -11.55 11.19
N ALA A 108 -9.53 -10.86 12.20
CA ALA A 108 -10.90 -10.35 12.19
C ALA A 108 -11.11 -9.31 11.08
N TRP A 109 -10.17 -8.39 10.85
CA TRP A 109 -10.28 -7.40 9.78
C TRP A 109 -10.43 -8.05 8.40
N TRP A 110 -9.63 -9.08 8.12
CA TRP A 110 -9.74 -9.81 6.86
C TRP A 110 -11.08 -10.56 6.74
N ARG A 111 -11.45 -11.33 7.78
CA ARG A 111 -12.70 -12.10 7.80
C ARG A 111 -13.95 -11.20 7.70
N GLU A 112 -13.89 -10.00 8.28
CA GLU A 112 -15.00 -9.03 8.31
C GLU A 112 -14.99 -8.08 7.09
N GLY A 113 -14.01 -8.18 6.19
CA GLY A 113 -13.89 -7.31 5.02
C GLY A 113 -13.47 -5.87 5.34
N LEU A 114 -12.91 -5.62 6.52
CA LEU A 114 -12.36 -4.32 6.94
C LEU A 114 -10.94 -4.07 6.39
N MET A 115 -10.26 -5.13 5.97
CA MET A 115 -8.97 -5.10 5.28
C MET A 115 -9.12 -5.70 3.89
N VAL A 116 -8.68 -4.98 2.86
CA VAL A 116 -8.99 -5.27 1.45
C VAL A 116 -7.71 -5.35 0.58
N PRO A 117 -7.72 -6.00 -0.59
CA PRO A 117 -6.52 -6.12 -1.42
C PRO A 117 -6.17 -4.85 -2.22
N ALA A 118 -7.13 -3.95 -2.42
CA ALA A 118 -6.95 -2.74 -3.22
C ALA A 118 -7.93 -1.63 -2.82
N ALA A 119 -7.59 -0.40 -3.17
CA ALA A 119 -8.47 0.77 -3.10
C ALA A 119 -8.37 1.58 -4.39
N VAL A 120 -9.37 2.41 -4.66
CA VAL A 120 -9.39 3.34 -5.80
C VAL A 120 -9.49 4.77 -5.28
N LEU A 121 -8.59 5.65 -5.72
CA LEU A 121 -8.67 7.08 -5.46
C LEU A 121 -9.06 7.78 -6.75
N ALA A 122 -10.33 8.20 -6.85
CA ALA A 122 -10.89 9.08 -7.88
C ALA A 122 -10.38 8.84 -9.31
N PRO A 123 -11.28 8.56 -10.25
CA PRO A 123 -11.51 7.23 -10.85
C PRO A 123 -10.30 6.51 -11.49
N ASP A 124 -9.09 7.08 -11.46
CA ASP A 124 -7.96 6.65 -12.31
C ASP A 124 -6.72 6.16 -11.54
N VAL A 125 -6.74 6.16 -10.19
CA VAL A 125 -5.62 5.66 -9.38
C VAL A 125 -6.01 4.40 -8.62
N LEU A 126 -5.31 3.31 -8.92
CA LEU A 126 -5.34 2.06 -8.16
C LEU A 126 -4.30 2.11 -7.04
N VAL A 127 -4.68 1.69 -5.84
CA VAL A 127 -3.75 1.49 -4.71
C VAL A 127 -3.76 0.05 -4.30
N THR A 128 -2.57 -0.52 -4.19
CA THR A 128 -2.34 -1.88 -3.70
C THR A 128 -1.11 -1.86 -2.80
N HIS A 129 -0.84 -2.97 -2.13
CA HIS A 129 0.36 -3.04 -1.30
C HIS A 129 1.66 -2.95 -2.13
N ALA A 130 1.79 -3.80 -3.15
CA ALA A 130 3.02 -3.96 -3.91
C ALA A 130 2.91 -3.61 -5.41
N GLY A 131 1.74 -3.14 -5.86
CA GLY A 131 1.46 -2.87 -7.27
C GLY A 131 1.02 -4.11 -8.05
N VAL A 132 0.34 -3.90 -9.17
CA VAL A 132 -0.09 -4.97 -10.09
C VAL A 132 0.89 -5.05 -11.25
N THR A 133 1.59 -6.18 -11.40
CA THR A 133 2.49 -6.44 -12.53
C THR A 133 1.72 -6.64 -13.83
N ALA A 134 2.28 -6.24 -14.98
CA ALA A 134 1.56 -6.34 -16.27
C ALA A 134 1.16 -7.79 -16.64
N PRO A 135 2.01 -8.81 -16.41
CA PRO A 135 1.63 -10.20 -16.65
C PRO A 135 0.56 -10.71 -15.69
N PHE A 136 0.55 -10.28 -14.42
CA PHE A 136 -0.55 -10.59 -13.50
C PHE A 136 -1.86 -9.95 -13.97
N TRP A 137 -1.84 -8.65 -14.27
CA TRP A 137 -2.97 -7.91 -14.82
C TRP A 137 -3.56 -8.58 -16.06
N ARG A 138 -2.72 -8.99 -17.02
CA ARG A 138 -3.17 -9.61 -18.26
C ARG A 138 -3.67 -11.04 -18.06
N ALA A 139 -2.88 -11.87 -17.38
CA ALA A 139 -3.11 -13.32 -17.35
C ALA A 139 -4.03 -13.78 -16.21
N VAL A 140 -4.08 -13.02 -15.11
CA VAL A 140 -4.89 -13.37 -13.93
C VAL A 140 -6.15 -12.52 -13.87
N LEU A 141 -6.04 -11.21 -14.08
CA LEU A 141 -7.20 -10.31 -14.00
C LEU A 141 -7.98 -10.18 -15.30
N GLY A 142 -7.42 -10.64 -16.43
CA GLY A 142 -8.07 -10.56 -17.74
C GLY A 142 -7.98 -9.20 -18.42
N ALA A 143 -6.96 -8.40 -18.07
CA ALA A 143 -6.68 -7.08 -18.64
C ALA A 143 -7.79 -6.01 -18.49
N PRO A 144 -8.37 -5.81 -17.28
CA PRO A 144 -9.32 -4.73 -17.01
C PRO A 144 -8.73 -3.34 -17.32
N ARG A 145 -9.57 -2.38 -17.66
CA ARG A 145 -9.15 -1.06 -18.18
C ARG A 145 -9.31 0.08 -17.18
N THR A 146 -10.02 -0.14 -16.09
CA THR A 146 -10.27 0.89 -15.06
C THR A 146 -9.76 0.44 -13.70
N ALA A 147 -9.54 1.40 -12.80
CA ALA A 147 -9.05 1.12 -11.45
C ALA A 147 -10.10 0.34 -10.66
N ASP A 148 -11.38 0.66 -10.85
CA ASP A 148 -12.51 -0.05 -10.25
C ASP A 148 -12.59 -1.51 -10.72
N GLU A 149 -12.45 -1.77 -12.03
CA GLU A 149 -12.44 -3.14 -12.56
C GLU A 149 -11.25 -3.95 -12.01
N ILE A 150 -10.07 -3.33 -11.88
CA ILE A 150 -8.89 -3.98 -11.28
C ILE A 150 -9.15 -4.28 -9.80
N ALA A 151 -9.63 -3.31 -9.03
CA ALA A 151 -9.91 -3.47 -7.60
C ALA A 151 -10.99 -4.53 -7.34
N GLU A 152 -12.05 -4.56 -8.14
CA GLU A 152 -13.10 -5.58 -8.03
C GLU A 152 -12.58 -6.97 -8.39
N ALA A 153 -11.74 -7.11 -9.42
CA ALA A 153 -11.12 -8.38 -9.76
C ALA A 153 -10.20 -8.89 -8.64
N LEU A 154 -9.43 -8.00 -7.99
CA LEU A 154 -8.62 -8.34 -6.82
C LEU A 154 -9.48 -8.74 -5.62
N ALA A 155 -10.58 -8.03 -5.36
CA ALA A 155 -11.54 -8.39 -4.33
C ALA A 155 -12.19 -9.75 -4.60
N ALA A 156 -12.45 -10.09 -5.87
CA ALA A 156 -12.95 -11.40 -6.26
C ALA A 156 -11.95 -12.53 -5.96
N LEU A 157 -10.66 -12.32 -6.25
CA LEU A 157 -9.61 -13.27 -5.86
C LEU A 157 -9.55 -13.44 -4.34
N ALA A 158 -9.63 -12.36 -3.57
CA ALA A 158 -9.65 -12.41 -2.11
C ALA A 158 -10.84 -13.23 -1.56
N ARG A 159 -12.05 -13.00 -2.07
CA ARG A 159 -13.26 -13.75 -1.68
C ARG A 159 -13.19 -15.23 -2.03
N ALA A 160 -12.49 -15.57 -3.12
CA ALA A 160 -12.26 -16.94 -3.57
C ALA A 160 -11.08 -17.63 -2.86
N ASP A 161 -10.36 -16.92 -1.97
CA ASP A 161 -9.06 -17.33 -1.41
C ASP A 161 -8.08 -17.81 -2.48
N ASP A 162 -8.08 -17.13 -3.64
CA ASP A 162 -7.25 -17.53 -4.76
C ASP A 162 -5.75 -17.33 -4.43
N PRO A 163 -4.91 -18.36 -4.60
CA PRO A 163 -3.49 -18.26 -4.28
C PRO A 163 -2.74 -17.22 -5.12
N ALA A 164 -3.25 -16.83 -6.29
CA ALA A 164 -2.64 -15.83 -7.16
C ALA A 164 -2.47 -14.48 -6.45
N LEU A 165 -3.43 -14.06 -5.62
CA LEU A 165 -3.37 -12.79 -4.88
C LEU A 165 -2.10 -12.66 -4.04
N PHE A 166 -1.59 -13.77 -3.51
CA PHE A 166 -0.40 -13.81 -2.66
C PHE A 166 0.75 -14.57 -3.33
N ARG A 167 0.74 -14.69 -4.66
CA ARG A 167 1.84 -15.32 -5.37
C ARG A 167 3.13 -14.57 -5.04
N ALA A 168 4.09 -15.30 -4.49
CA ALA A 168 5.39 -14.78 -4.10
C ALA A 168 6.16 -14.19 -5.30
N GLY A 169 6.94 -13.15 -5.05
CA GLY A 169 7.90 -12.59 -5.99
C GLY A 169 9.36 -12.91 -5.61
N ALA A 170 10.28 -12.16 -6.20
CA ALA A 170 11.74 -12.29 -6.08
C ALA A 170 12.23 -12.31 -4.62
N MET A 171 11.53 -11.60 -3.73
CA MET A 171 11.90 -11.48 -2.32
C MET A 171 11.82 -12.80 -1.54
N LEU A 172 10.96 -13.74 -1.96
CA LEU A 172 10.89 -15.08 -1.37
C LEU A 172 11.55 -16.15 -2.25
N GLN A 173 11.60 -15.94 -3.57
CA GLN A 173 12.10 -16.94 -4.53
C GLN A 173 13.61 -16.85 -4.82
N GLY A 174 14.40 -16.26 -3.92
CA GLY A 174 15.86 -16.24 -4.07
C GLY A 174 16.38 -15.29 -5.14
N ARG A 175 15.69 -14.15 -5.36
CA ARG A 175 16.01 -13.05 -6.28
C ARG A 175 15.69 -13.27 -7.76
N GLU A 176 15.21 -14.43 -8.19
CA GLU A 176 14.65 -14.56 -9.53
C GLU A 176 13.28 -13.87 -9.59
N PRO A 177 13.08 -12.87 -10.46
CA PRO A 177 11.79 -12.20 -10.61
C PRO A 177 10.70 -13.16 -11.09
N ASP A 178 9.56 -13.19 -10.40
CA ASP A 178 8.34 -13.78 -10.94
C ASP A 178 7.56 -12.68 -11.67
N PRO A 179 7.44 -12.73 -13.01
CA PRO A 179 6.71 -11.72 -13.77
C PRO A 179 5.22 -11.66 -13.41
N ARG A 180 4.69 -12.68 -12.73
CA ARG A 180 3.30 -12.75 -12.24
C ARG A 180 3.23 -12.64 -10.72
N ALA A 181 4.25 -12.09 -10.05
CA ALA A 181 4.19 -11.79 -8.62
C ALA A 181 2.89 -11.05 -8.30
N GLY A 182 2.21 -11.49 -7.23
CA GLY A 182 0.94 -10.95 -6.81
C GLY A 182 1.10 -9.55 -6.21
N PRO A 183 0.00 -8.80 -6.06
CA PRO A 183 0.02 -7.41 -5.60
C PRO A 183 0.38 -7.23 -4.11
N LEU A 184 0.70 -8.31 -3.41
CA LEU A 184 1.25 -8.28 -2.06
C LEU A 184 2.77 -8.50 -2.04
N TRP A 185 3.39 -8.91 -3.14
CA TRP A 185 4.77 -9.40 -3.13
C TRP A 185 5.67 -8.83 -4.23
N ALA A 186 5.10 -8.19 -5.23
CA ALA A 186 5.87 -7.67 -6.35
C ALA A 186 6.92 -6.65 -5.87
N ALA A 187 8.20 -6.93 -6.11
CA ALA A 187 9.27 -6.00 -5.83
C ALA A 187 9.26 -4.89 -6.89
N ALA A 188 9.29 -3.63 -6.47
CA ALA A 188 9.02 -2.55 -7.42
C ALA A 188 10.07 -2.44 -8.52
N ALA A 189 11.34 -2.55 -8.14
CA ALA A 189 12.46 -2.34 -9.05
C ALA A 189 12.73 -3.51 -10.01
N SER A 190 12.39 -4.75 -9.63
CA SER A 190 12.70 -5.95 -10.39
C SER A 190 11.49 -6.63 -11.03
N GLU A 191 10.28 -6.35 -10.54
CA GLU A 191 9.05 -7.01 -10.98
C GLU A 191 8.01 -6.00 -11.45
N LEU A 192 7.55 -5.09 -10.58
CA LEU A 192 6.48 -4.16 -10.92
C LEU A 192 6.84 -3.27 -12.11
N VAL A 193 7.83 -2.39 -11.95
CA VAL A 193 8.15 -1.36 -12.94
C VAL A 193 8.67 -1.98 -14.24
N PRO A 194 9.62 -2.94 -14.22
CA PRO A 194 10.08 -3.56 -15.45
C PRO A 194 8.98 -4.32 -16.20
N SER A 195 7.99 -4.88 -15.50
CA SER A 195 6.89 -5.60 -16.16
C SER A 195 6.02 -4.70 -17.05
N TRP A 196 6.01 -3.39 -16.78
CA TRP A 196 5.29 -2.40 -17.57
C TRP A 196 6.17 -1.72 -18.64
N ALA A 197 7.47 -2.02 -18.69
CA ALA A 197 8.32 -1.52 -19.76
C ALA A 197 7.80 -2.03 -21.13
N GLY A 198 7.40 -1.09 -22.00
CA GLY A 198 6.82 -1.41 -23.31
C GLY A 198 5.35 -1.84 -23.31
N THR A 199 4.66 -1.81 -22.17
CA THR A 199 3.20 -2.00 -22.08
C THR A 199 2.55 -0.76 -21.47
N PRO A 200 1.61 -0.08 -22.15
CA PRO A 200 0.92 1.05 -21.55
C PRO A 200 0.14 0.65 -20.29
N LEU A 201 0.29 1.44 -19.23
CA LEU A 201 -0.50 1.33 -18.02
C LEU A 201 -1.98 1.62 -18.33
N PRO A 202 -2.92 0.77 -17.85
CA PRO A 202 -4.35 1.07 -17.97
C PRO A 202 -4.80 2.17 -17.01
N VAL A 203 -4.10 2.32 -15.87
CA VAL A 203 -4.37 3.28 -14.80
C VAL A 203 -3.08 3.62 -14.05
N ASP A 204 -3.09 4.74 -13.32
CA ASP A 204 -2.03 5.08 -12.37
C ASP A 204 -2.04 4.09 -11.20
N GLN A 205 -0.86 3.79 -10.66
CA GLN A 205 -0.71 2.89 -9.51
C GLN A 205 0.02 3.57 -8.36
N VAL A 206 -0.44 3.36 -7.12
CA VAL A 206 0.29 3.70 -5.90
C VAL A 206 0.52 2.44 -5.08
N HIS A 207 1.74 2.28 -4.54
CA HIS A 207 2.13 1.09 -3.76
C HIS A 207 3.10 1.45 -2.62
N GLY A 208 3.14 0.63 -1.56
CA GLY A 208 4.06 0.77 -0.42
C GLY A 208 5.20 -0.24 -0.37
N HIS A 209 5.18 -1.26 -1.23
CA HIS A 209 6.16 -2.35 -1.20
C HIS A 209 6.72 -2.61 -2.59
N SER A 210 8.02 -2.81 -2.79
CA SER A 210 9.15 -2.21 -2.05
C SER A 210 9.60 -0.93 -2.75
N SER A 211 10.45 -0.11 -2.14
CA SER A 211 10.98 1.09 -2.82
C SER A 211 11.90 0.75 -4.02
N ALA A 212 11.70 1.48 -5.13
CA ALA A 212 12.58 1.46 -6.29
C ALA A 212 13.89 2.26 -6.10
N TYR A 213 14.00 2.98 -4.99
CA TYR A 213 15.19 3.71 -4.58
C TYR A 213 15.68 3.18 -3.24
N ASP A 214 16.99 2.96 -3.14
CA ASP A 214 17.63 2.57 -1.91
C ASP A 214 17.99 3.81 -1.08
N TRP A 215 17.18 4.10 -0.07
CA TRP A 215 17.33 5.29 0.76
C TRP A 215 18.59 5.30 1.62
N GLY A 216 19.16 4.12 1.92
CA GLY A 216 20.37 4.00 2.74
C GLY A 216 21.65 4.28 1.95
N SER A 217 21.74 3.75 0.74
CA SER A 217 22.87 3.95 -0.16
C SER A 217 22.73 5.17 -1.07
N GLY A 218 21.54 5.74 -1.18
CA GLY A 218 21.26 6.88 -2.06
C GLY A 218 21.32 6.50 -3.55
N SER A 219 20.92 5.27 -3.90
CA SER A 219 21.06 4.73 -5.26
C SER A 219 19.76 4.15 -5.80
N TRP A 220 19.60 4.18 -7.13
CA TRP A 220 18.47 3.54 -7.79
C TRP A 220 18.61 2.02 -7.77
N ARG A 221 17.53 1.32 -7.44
CA ARG A 221 17.42 -0.14 -7.61
C ARG A 221 16.90 -0.51 -9.01
N LEU A 222 16.38 0.48 -9.76
CA LEU A 222 15.88 0.34 -11.12
C LEU A 222 16.98 -0.01 -12.12
N ALA A 223 16.56 -0.66 -13.22
CA ALA A 223 17.40 -0.81 -14.40
C ALA A 223 17.79 0.57 -14.95
N PRO A 224 19.04 0.77 -15.43
CA PRO A 224 19.54 2.08 -15.87
C PRO A 224 18.67 2.78 -16.91
N GLU A 225 18.02 2.03 -17.79
CA GLU A 225 17.11 2.54 -18.82
C GLU A 225 15.80 3.11 -18.27
N LEU A 226 15.40 2.73 -17.06
CA LEU A 226 14.19 3.22 -16.39
C LEU A 226 14.47 4.43 -15.49
N VAL A 227 15.71 4.65 -15.08
CA VAL A 227 16.09 5.78 -14.20
C VAL A 227 15.74 7.15 -14.79
N PRO A 228 15.92 7.44 -16.09
CA PRO A 228 15.51 8.72 -16.68
C PRO A 228 14.01 9.03 -16.58
N HIS A 229 13.19 8.01 -16.32
CA HIS A 229 11.73 8.12 -16.15
C HIS A 229 11.31 8.29 -14.68
N ALA A 230 12.27 8.25 -13.76
CA ALA A 230 12.02 8.27 -12.33
C ALA A 230 12.28 9.65 -11.72
N HIS A 231 11.39 10.05 -10.82
CA HIS A 231 11.44 11.25 -10.02
C HIS A 231 11.45 10.89 -8.53
N LEU A 232 12.37 11.49 -7.80
CA LEU A 232 12.55 11.27 -6.37
C LEU A 232 12.04 12.48 -5.59
N ASP A 233 11.12 12.26 -4.65
CA ASP A 233 10.83 13.20 -3.57
C ASP A 233 11.49 12.66 -2.30
N ALA A 234 12.69 13.17 -1.98
CA ALA A 234 13.47 12.69 -0.85
C ALA A 234 12.88 13.09 0.50
N ASP A 235 12.13 14.19 0.57
CA ASP A 235 11.53 14.69 1.81
C ASP A 235 10.29 13.88 2.18
N ALA A 236 9.47 13.56 1.18
CA ALA A 236 8.29 12.71 1.36
C ALA A 236 8.62 11.21 1.33
N ARG A 237 9.81 10.86 0.83
CA ARG A 237 10.24 9.50 0.48
C ARG A 237 9.35 8.83 -0.55
N HIS A 238 9.02 9.55 -1.62
CA HIS A 238 8.26 9.03 -2.74
C HIS A 238 9.13 8.84 -3.96
N VAL A 239 8.82 7.79 -4.72
CA VAL A 239 9.39 7.56 -6.03
C VAL A 239 8.25 7.54 -7.04
N THR A 240 8.28 8.43 -8.02
CA THR A 240 7.32 8.42 -9.14
C THR A 240 8.04 7.99 -10.40
N ILE A 241 7.47 7.03 -11.13
CA ILE A 241 8.04 6.54 -12.39
C ILE A 241 6.99 6.73 -13.49
N GLU A 242 7.33 7.56 -14.46
CA GLU A 242 6.46 7.92 -15.59
C GLU A 242 6.65 6.91 -16.73
N LEU A 243 5.58 6.19 -17.08
CA LEU A 243 5.59 5.18 -18.14
C LEU A 243 4.55 5.52 -19.21
N ALA A 244 4.51 4.72 -20.27
CA ALA A 244 3.44 4.87 -21.24
C ALA A 244 2.07 4.66 -20.56
N GLY A 245 1.12 5.57 -20.77
CA GLY A 245 -0.26 5.45 -20.28
C GLY A 245 -0.52 5.97 -18.86
N GLY A 246 0.51 6.17 -18.04
CA GLY A 246 0.34 6.63 -16.66
C GLY A 246 1.63 6.54 -15.85
N ARG A 247 1.50 6.53 -14.52
CA ARG A 247 2.65 6.47 -13.59
C ARG A 247 2.48 5.44 -12.49
N ILE A 248 3.61 5.06 -11.92
CA ILE A 248 3.70 4.23 -10.72
C ILE A 248 4.34 5.07 -9.61
N VAL A 249 3.66 5.20 -8.48
CA VAL A 249 4.11 5.97 -7.31
C VAL A 249 4.38 5.01 -6.16
N GLY A 250 5.64 4.89 -5.76
CA GLY A 250 6.06 4.22 -4.54
C GLY A 250 6.03 5.17 -3.35
N VAL A 251 5.33 4.78 -2.29
CA VAL A 251 5.20 5.52 -1.01
C VAL A 251 5.86 4.78 0.15
N ASP A 252 6.84 3.93 -0.13
CA ASP A 252 7.59 3.13 0.85
C ASP A 252 8.66 3.98 1.56
N PRO A 253 8.48 4.33 2.86
CA PRO A 253 9.50 5.07 3.59
C PRO A 253 10.71 4.21 3.97
N ASP A 254 10.67 2.88 3.73
CA ASP A 254 11.70 1.89 4.07
C ASP A 254 12.04 1.88 5.55
N HIS A 255 11.02 1.95 6.41
CA HIS A 255 11.22 1.85 7.85
C HIS A 255 11.91 0.52 8.22
N GLY A 256 12.99 0.61 8.97
CA GLY A 256 13.70 -0.54 9.53
C GLY A 256 13.31 -0.78 10.99
N ALA A 257 14.28 -1.22 11.79
CA ALA A 257 14.13 -1.33 13.25
C ALA A 257 13.82 0.02 13.92
N THR A 258 14.23 1.12 13.28
CA THR A 258 13.89 2.49 13.64
C THR A 258 13.12 3.15 12.49
N ALA A 259 12.11 3.94 12.82
CA ALA A 259 11.42 4.77 11.84
C ALA A 259 12.38 5.78 11.21
N HIS A 260 12.17 6.07 9.93
CA HIS A 260 12.85 7.19 9.30
C HIS A 260 12.23 8.52 9.76
N PRO A 261 13.04 9.55 10.01
CA PRO A 261 12.57 10.79 10.62
C PRO A 261 11.75 11.67 9.67
N HIS A 262 11.92 11.48 8.36
CA HIS A 262 11.28 12.27 7.31
C HIS A 262 10.66 11.34 6.29
N TRP A 263 9.34 11.38 6.21
CA TRP A 263 8.48 10.73 5.22
C TRP A 263 7.09 11.38 5.30
N ARG A 264 6.25 11.22 4.28
CA ARG A 264 4.88 11.74 4.27
C ARG A 264 3.95 10.79 3.53
N ALA A 265 2.65 10.90 3.80
CA ALA A 265 1.63 10.33 2.95
C ALA A 265 1.66 10.99 1.57
N TRP A 266 1.32 10.24 0.52
CA TRP A 266 1.02 10.81 -0.79
C TRP A 266 -0.40 11.37 -0.79
N GLU A 267 -0.53 12.67 -1.03
CA GLU A 267 -1.80 13.38 -0.92
C GLU A 267 -2.41 13.68 -2.29
N ARG A 268 -3.72 13.44 -2.45
CA ARG A 268 -4.48 13.83 -3.65
C ARG A 268 -5.81 14.45 -3.23
N THR A 269 -6.22 15.53 -3.90
CA THR A 269 -7.56 16.10 -3.71
C THR A 269 -8.44 15.74 -4.91
N ALA A 270 -9.65 15.28 -4.65
CA ALA A 270 -10.66 15.03 -5.67
C ALA A 270 -11.98 15.72 -5.31
N PRO A 271 -12.89 15.97 -6.28
CA PRO A 271 -14.26 16.32 -5.96
C PRO A 271 -14.85 15.24 -5.05
N GLY A 272 -15.45 15.62 -3.93
CA GLY A 272 -16.11 14.63 -3.06
C GLY A 272 -17.33 14.03 -3.74
N PRO A 273 -17.86 12.92 -3.21
CA PRO A 273 -19.12 12.37 -3.69
C PRO A 273 -20.20 13.44 -3.56
N ASP A 274 -20.93 13.71 -4.65
CA ASP A 274 -22.13 14.53 -4.61
C ASP A 274 -23.08 13.90 -3.59
N THR A 275 -23.25 14.55 -2.45
CA THR A 275 -24.34 14.25 -1.53
C THR A 275 -25.61 14.85 -2.14
N GLY A 276 -26.16 14.17 -3.14
CA GLY A 276 -27.52 14.40 -3.63
C GLY A 276 -28.55 13.74 -2.72
#